data_AF-A0A7Z0LE77-F1
#
_entry.id   AF-A0A7Z0LE77-F1
#
_cell.length_a   1.000
_cell.length_b   1.000
_cell.length_c   1.000
_cell.angle_alpha   90.00
_cell.angle_beta   90.00
_cell.angle_gamma   90.00
#
_symmetry.space_group_name_H-M   'P 1'
#
loop_
_entity.id
_entity.type
_entity.pdbx_description
1 polymer ?
#
loop_
_entity_poly.entity_id
_entity_poly.type
_entity_poly.pdbx_seq_one_letter_code
_entity_poly.pdbx_strand_id
1 'polypeptide(L)'
;LNAFIGIDLRHYESGDYLAKEHITKRGNPYARKILFRCIYNIISASRTNPCHIADFYEKRKKQSQATSTKPHMIASMHRLIRTIHYLITHNKLYDYNIAKNR
;
A
#
# COMPACT_ATOMS: atom_id res chain seq x y z
N LEU A 1 -4.68 5.06 -10.67
CA LEU A 1 -5.00 5.41 -9.25
C LEU A 1 -3.76 5.75 -8.42
N ASN A 2 -2.68 4.96 -8.45
CA ASN A 2 -1.46 5.25 -7.68
C ASN A 2 -0.77 6.58 -8.01
N ALA A 3 -0.66 6.93 -9.30
CA ALA A 3 -0.12 8.21 -9.74
C ALA A 3 -0.97 9.42 -9.27
N PHE A 4 -2.30 9.27 -9.28
CA PHE A 4 -3.24 10.30 -8.78
C PHE A 4 -3.05 10.59 -7.30
N ILE A 5 -2.79 9.55 -6.48
CA ILE A 5 -2.50 9.69 -5.05
C ILE A 5 -1.02 10.10 -4.83
N GLY A 6 -0.15 9.80 -5.80
CA GLY A 6 1.30 9.98 -5.72
C GLY A 6 1.91 9.00 -4.72
N ILE A 7 1.80 7.71 -5.02
CA ILE A 7 2.49 6.61 -4.31
C ILE A 7 3.25 5.68 -5.26
N ASP A 8 3.32 6.04 -6.53
CA ASP A 8 4.15 5.38 -7.54
C ASP A 8 5.63 5.67 -7.31
N LEU A 9 6.47 4.75 -7.78
CA LEU A 9 7.92 4.92 -7.76
C LEU A 9 8.31 5.88 -8.89
N ARG A 10 9.11 6.87 -8.55
CA ARG A 10 9.78 7.74 -9.50
C ARG A 10 11.12 7.12 -9.85
N HIS A 11 11.26 6.77 -11.12
CA HIS A 11 12.54 6.49 -11.73
C HIS A 11 13.09 7.79 -12.30
N TYR A 12 14.36 8.10 -12.06
CA TYR A 12 15.03 9.25 -12.65
C TYR A 12 16.31 8.78 -13.32
N GLU A 13 16.40 9.07 -14.62
CA GLU A 13 17.54 8.73 -15.46
C GLU A 13 18.00 10.00 -16.20
N SER A 14 19.31 10.17 -16.36
CA SER A 14 19.90 11.28 -17.11
C SER A 14 21.23 10.84 -17.71
N GLY A 15 21.25 10.53 -19.01
CA GLY A 15 22.40 9.86 -19.62
C GLY A 15 22.64 8.51 -18.95
N ASP A 16 23.88 8.23 -18.53
CA ASP A 16 24.26 7.00 -17.82
C ASP A 16 23.94 7.02 -16.31
N TYR A 17 23.34 8.10 -15.80
CA TYR A 17 23.00 8.21 -14.39
C TYR A 17 21.64 7.60 -14.08
N LEU A 18 21.62 6.59 -13.21
CA LEU A 18 20.42 6.01 -12.60
C LEU A 18 20.29 6.44 -11.14
N ALA A 19 19.29 7.25 -10.83
CA ALA A 19 19.02 7.65 -9.45
C ALA A 19 18.34 6.54 -8.65
N LYS A 20 18.50 6.61 -7.32
CA LYS A 20 17.72 5.79 -6.39
C LYS A 20 16.23 6.08 -6.56
N GLU A 21 15.42 5.04 -6.59
CA GLU A 21 13.98 5.18 -6.68
C GLU A 21 13.41 5.92 -5.47
N HIS A 22 12.50 6.86 -5.72
CA HIS A 22 11.80 7.61 -4.68
C HIS A 22 10.31 7.62 -4.94
N ILE A 23 9.49 7.60 -3.89
CA ILE A 23 8.03 7.71 -4.03
C ILE A 23 7.69 9.10 -4.57
N THR A 24 6.87 9.17 -5.62
CA THR A 24 6.41 10.46 -6.15
C THR A 24 5.57 11.20 -5.12
N LYS A 25 5.62 12.53 -5.14
CA LYS A 25 4.75 13.40 -4.32
C LYS A 25 3.82 14.27 -5.16
N ARG A 26 3.71 13.98 -6.46
CA ARG A 26 2.99 14.79 -7.46
C ARG A 26 1.47 14.64 -7.38
N GLY A 27 0.97 13.55 -6.78
CA GLY A 27 -0.46 13.33 -6.58
C GLY A 27 -1.03 14.03 -5.34
N ASN A 28 -2.33 13.81 -5.09
CA ASN A 28 -3.08 14.49 -4.04
C ASN A 28 -2.51 14.19 -2.62
N PRO A 29 -1.99 15.22 -1.90
CA PRO A 29 -1.38 15.03 -0.59
C PRO A 29 -2.40 14.62 0.49
N TYR A 30 -3.65 15.07 0.40
CA TYR A 30 -4.70 14.68 1.36
C TYR A 30 -5.08 13.22 1.19
N ALA A 31 -5.27 12.76 -0.06
CA ALA A 31 -5.55 11.35 -0.33
C ALA A 31 -4.44 10.43 0.22
N ARG A 32 -3.17 10.83 0.05
CA ARG A 32 -2.02 10.10 0.61
C ARG A 32 -2.06 10.03 2.13
N LYS A 33 -2.35 11.15 2.81
CA LYS A 33 -2.46 11.21 4.29
C LYS A 33 -3.61 10.33 4.80
N ILE A 34 -4.78 10.40 4.17
CA ILE A 34 -5.96 9.61 4.53
C ILE A 34 -5.64 8.12 4.40
N LEU A 35 -5.09 7.69 3.26
CA LEU A 35 -4.74 6.29 3.03
C LEU A 35 -3.68 5.78 4.01
N PHE A 36 -2.70 6.60 4.37
CA PHE A 36 -1.72 6.25 5.39
C PHE A 36 -2.40 5.98 6.74
N ARG A 37 -3.35 6.85 7.13
CA ARG A 37 -4.14 6.69 8.36
C ARG A 37 -5.06 5.47 8.29
N CYS A 38 -5.65 5.17 7.13
CA CYS A 38 -6.47 3.97 6.91
C CYS A 38 -5.67 2.70 7.15
N ILE A 39 -4.46 2.58 6.59
CA ILE A 39 -3.60 1.41 6.83
C ILE A 39 -3.24 1.29 8.31
N TYR A 40 -2.92 2.41 8.98
CA TYR A 40 -2.64 2.40 10.41
C TYR A 40 -3.83 1.88 11.23
N ASN A 41 -5.05 2.34 10.91
CA ASN A 41 -6.27 1.87 11.55
C ASN A 41 -6.53 0.38 11.26
N ILE A 42 -6.32 -0.10 10.02
CA ILE A 42 -6.45 -1.51 9.66
C ILE A 42 -5.50 -2.37 10.49
N ILE A 43 -4.24 -1.96 10.64
CA ILE A 43 -3.25 -2.67 11.45
C ILE A 43 -3.64 -2.64 12.94
N SER A 44 -4.10 -1.49 13.46
CA SER A 44 -4.55 -1.39 14.85
C SER A 44 -5.75 -2.29 15.13
N ALA A 45 -6.68 -2.42 14.18
CA ALA A 45 -7.88 -3.24 14.30
C ALA A 45 -7.63 -4.72 13.97
N SER A 46 -6.47 -5.08 13.43
CA SER A 46 -6.21 -6.45 12.94
C SER A 46 -6.19 -7.51 14.04
N ARG A 47 -6.06 -7.08 15.31
CA ARG A 47 -6.12 -7.96 16.48
C ARG A 47 -7.51 -8.53 16.72
N THR A 48 -8.55 -7.80 16.33
CA THR A 48 -9.95 -8.20 16.52
C THR A 48 -10.67 -8.49 15.20
N ASN A 49 -10.25 -7.84 14.11
CA ASN A 49 -10.86 -7.98 12.80
C ASN A 49 -9.81 -8.44 11.77
N PRO A 50 -9.84 -9.71 11.33
CA PRO A 50 -8.83 -10.23 10.40
C PRO A 50 -8.89 -9.50 9.05
N CYS A 51 -7.73 -9.12 8.53
CA CYS A 51 -7.61 -8.40 7.27
C CYS A 51 -6.33 -8.76 6.52
N HIS A 52 -6.47 -9.22 5.27
CA HIS A 52 -5.33 -9.64 4.44
C HIS A 52 -4.33 -8.50 4.15
N ILE A 53 -4.75 -7.23 4.26
CA ILE A 53 -3.86 -6.08 4.14
C ILE A 53 -2.95 -5.97 5.37
N ALA A 54 -3.48 -6.20 6.58
CA ALA A 54 -2.69 -6.24 7.79
C ALA A 54 -1.71 -7.44 7.78
N ASP A 55 -2.16 -8.59 7.31
CA ASP A 55 -1.30 -9.78 7.16
C ASP A 55 -0.16 -9.52 6.17
N PHE A 56 -0.46 -8.86 5.05
CA PHE A 56 0.55 -8.44 4.08
C PHE A 56 1.59 -7.49 4.69
N TYR A 57 1.14 -6.50 5.47
CA TYR A 57 2.01 -5.58 6.18
C TYR A 57 2.94 -6.32 7.15
N GLU A 58 2.38 -7.18 8.01
CA GLU A 58 3.17 -7.95 8.99
C GLU A 58 4.14 -8.93 8.31
N LYS A 59 3.72 -9.59 7.22
CA LYS A 59 4.61 -10.45 6.41
C LYS A 59 5.78 -9.67 5.85
N ARG A 60 5.53 -8.49 5.25
CA ARG A 60 6.58 -7.61 4.70
C ARG A 60 7.52 -7.09 5.78
N LYS A 61 6.98 -6.72 6.94
CA LYS A 61 7.77 -6.25 8.10
C LYS A 61 8.70 -7.34 8.61
N LYS A 62 8.23 -8.59 8.72
CA LYS A 62 9.04 -9.75 9.14
C LYS A 62 10.13 -10.11 8.13
N GLN A 63 9.85 -9.98 6.84
CA GLN A 63 10.79 -10.31 5.76
C GLN A 63 11.88 -9.25 5.55
N SER A 64 11.66 -8.03 6.03
CA SER A 64 12.55 -6.90 5.76
C SER A 64 13.49 -6.67 6.92
N GLN A 65 14.80 -6.56 6.63
CA GLN A 65 15.79 -6.07 7.60
C GLN A 65 15.75 -4.55 7.78
N ALA A 66 14.90 -3.83 7.02
CA ALA A 66 14.83 -2.38 7.07
C ALA A 66 14.19 -1.90 8.38
N THR A 67 14.85 -0.96 9.06
CA THR A 67 14.35 -0.32 10.28
C THR A 67 13.13 0.57 10.04
N SER A 68 12.95 1.06 8.81
CA SER A 68 11.82 1.94 8.47
C SER A 68 10.57 1.15 8.09
N THR A 69 9.44 1.48 8.74
CA THR A 69 8.12 0.94 8.43
C THR A 69 7.42 1.63 7.26
N LYS A 70 7.92 2.80 6.84
CA LYS A 70 7.31 3.62 5.77
C LYS A 70 7.18 2.87 4.43
N PRO A 71 8.19 2.13 3.95
CA PRO A 71 8.07 1.36 2.71
C PRO A 71 6.98 0.28 2.80
N HIS A 72 6.86 -0.40 3.95
CA HIS A 72 5.83 -1.42 4.16
C HIS A 72 4.42 -0.80 4.18
N MET A 73 4.27 0.39 4.76
CA MET A 73 3.02 1.16 4.72
C MET A 73 2.62 1.51 3.28
N ILE A 74 3.56 2.02 2.47
CA ILE A 74 3.29 2.42 1.09
C ILE A 74 2.93 1.21 0.22
N ALA A 75 3.62 0.09 0.40
CA ALA A 75 3.27 -1.17 -0.26
C ALA A 75 1.86 -1.65 0.14
N SER A 76 1.49 -1.47 1.42
CA SER A 76 0.15 -1.84 1.92
C SER A 76 -0.94 -0.91 1.39
N MET A 77 -0.67 0.39 1.25
CA MET A 77 -1.56 1.36 0.59
C MET A 77 -1.80 0.95 -0.87
N HIS A 78 -0.74 0.60 -1.61
CA HIS A 78 -0.85 0.10 -2.99
C HIS A 78 -1.76 -1.12 -3.07
N ARG A 79 -1.56 -2.10 -2.16
CA ARG A 79 -2.37 -3.32 -2.13
C ARG A 79 -3.84 -3.02 -1.81
N LEU A 80 -4.11 -2.17 -0.80
CA LEU A 80 -5.46 -1.74 -0.44
C LEU A 80 -6.20 -1.10 -1.61
N ILE A 81 -5.55 -0.16 -2.31
CA ILE A 81 -6.13 0.52 -3.48
C ILE A 81 -6.48 -0.50 -4.58
N ARG A 82 -5.58 -1.46 -4.85
CA ARG A 82 -5.82 -2.51 -5.85
C ARG A 82 -7.01 -3.38 -5.45
N THR A 83 -7.13 -3.74 -4.17
CA THR A 83 -8.26 -4.51 -3.65
C THR A 83 -9.57 -3.75 -3.76
N ILE A 84 -9.63 -2.50 -3.27
CA ILE A 84 -10.83 -1.66 -3.36
C ILE A 84 -11.28 -1.49 -4.81
N HIS A 85 -10.34 -1.18 -5.70
CA HIS A 85 -10.64 -1.03 -7.12
C HIS A 85 -11.21 -2.31 -7.73
N TYR A 86 -10.62 -3.48 -7.43
CA TYR A 86 -11.14 -4.77 -7.90
C TYR A 86 -12.56 -5.05 -7.40
N LEU A 87 -12.82 -4.82 -6.11
CA LEU A 87 -14.13 -5.07 -5.50
C LEU A 87 -15.22 -4.19 -6.14
N ILE A 88 -14.93 -2.91 -6.33
CA ILE A 88 -15.87 -1.96 -6.96
C ILE A 88 -16.13 -2.34 -8.42
N THR A 89 -15.09 -2.60 -9.22
CA THR A 89 -15.26 -2.88 -10.65
C THR A 89 -15.99 -4.20 -10.93
N HIS A 90 -15.92 -5.16 -10.01
CA HIS A 90 -16.58 -6.45 -10.15
C HIS A 90 -17.86 -6.56 -9.30
N ASN A 91 -18.26 -5.48 -8.62
CA ASN A 91 -19.38 -5.44 -7.69
C ASN A 91 -19.36 -6.60 -6.67
N LYS A 92 -18.19 -6.87 -6.08
CA LYS A 92 -18.00 -7.94 -5.10
C LYS A 92 -17.83 -7.38 -3.70
N LEU A 93 -18.42 -8.08 -2.73
CA LEU A 93 -18.14 -7.82 -1.32
C LEU A 93 -16.76 -8.34 -0.94
N TYR A 94 -16.16 -7.71 0.06
CA TYR A 94 -14.89 -8.14 0.60
C TYR A 94 -15.06 -9.44 1.39
N ASP A 95 -14.30 -10.47 1.03
CA ASP A 95 -14.20 -11.72 1.77
C ASP A 95 -12.73 -11.99 2.11
N TYR A 96 -12.45 -12.14 3.41
CA TYR A 96 -11.12 -12.38 3.92
C TYR A 96 -10.55 -13.73 3.50
N ASN A 97 -11.35 -14.80 3.45
CA ASN A 97 -10.88 -16.14 3.10
C ASN A 97 -10.42 -16.21 1.65
N ILE A 98 -11.15 -15.53 0.77
CA ILE A 98 -10.78 -15.40 -0.65
C ILE A 98 -9.55 -14.51 -0.81
N ALA A 99 -9.49 -13.38 -0.08
CA ALA A 99 -8.42 -12.41 -0.21
C ALA A 99 -7.08 -12.88 0.38
N LYS A 100 -7.10 -13.74 1.40
CA LYS A 100 -5.90 -14.32 2.05
C LYS A 100 -5.11 -15.23 1.11
N ASN A 101 -5.80 -15.93 0.21
CA ASN A 101 -5.22 -16.92 -0.70
C ASN A 101 -4.66 -16.32 -2.00
N ARG A 102 -4.71 -14.99 -2.15
CA ARG A 102 -4.16 -14.23 -3.28
C ARG A 102 -2.88 -13.49 -2.90
#